data_AF-A0A3G9K2W2-F1
#
_entry.id   AF-A0A3G9K2W2-F1
#
_cell.length_a   1.000
_cell.length_b   1.000
_cell.length_c   1.000
_cell.angle_alpha   90.00
_cell.angle_beta   90.00
_cell.angle_gamma   90.00
#
_symmetry.space_group_name_H-M   'P 1'
#
loop_
_entity.id
_entity.type
_entity.pdbx_description
1 polymer ?
#
loop_
_entity_poly.entity_id
_entity_poly.type
_entity_poly.pdbx_seq_one_letter_code
_entity_poly.pdbx_strand_id
1 'polypeptide(L)'
;MLELTRHDLKCLEKEFSAYLAQAEKDQPDYRENARRLMCELIIQGRPSEKNYDIEESVLSFNYTHPIEGLRTEEHETSYINIHGRLGGEIVFGIDGTGRMNDPTVTPFTKTYRLLSLDVSDTRSLVHAASPIGYQDYGTALIKFYGHSLGSADYSYFQAIFDSVHLYEGRTQLIFFYRRHGDKTSEEVRVETMSQVIKLLDAYGRTLDNKDHGKNLIHKLLIEGRLAVKELSDTMRRK
;
A
#
# COMPACT_ATOMS: atom_id res chain seq x y z
N MET A 1 -2.71 30.90 15.15
CA MET A 1 -2.72 30.44 13.73
C MET A 1 -2.51 28.93 13.66
N LEU A 2 -1.38 28.37 14.12
CA LEU A 2 -1.13 26.92 14.11
C LEU A 2 -2.19 26.07 14.83
N GLU A 3 -2.67 26.53 15.99
CA GLU A 3 -3.74 25.85 16.72
C GLU A 3 -5.07 25.83 15.95
N LEU A 4 -5.38 26.93 15.24
CA LEU A 4 -6.56 27.03 14.38
C LEU A 4 -6.43 26.08 13.20
N THR A 5 -5.29 26.06 12.51
CA THR A 5 -5.04 25.12 11.41
C THR A 5 -5.12 23.66 11.86
N ARG A 6 -4.66 23.34 13.08
CA ARG A 6 -4.79 22.00 13.66
C ARG A 6 -6.25 21.66 13.99
N HIS A 7 -7.02 22.62 14.48
CA HIS A 7 -8.45 22.45 14.72
C HIS A 7 -9.20 22.23 13.39
N ASP A 8 -8.93 23.04 12.37
CA ASP A 8 -9.54 22.93 11.05
C ASP A 8 -9.27 21.56 10.40
N LEU A 9 -8.04 21.04 10.55
CA LEU A 9 -7.69 19.71 10.06
C LEU A 9 -8.50 18.61 10.75
N LYS A 10 -8.71 18.70 12.06
CA LYS A 10 -9.57 17.75 12.80
C LYS A 10 -11.04 17.86 12.40
N CYS A 11 -11.52 19.08 12.15
CA CYS A 11 -12.87 19.29 11.63
C CYS A 11 -13.02 18.64 10.25
N LEU A 12 -12.06 18.84 9.35
CA LEU A 12 -12.05 18.21 8.03
C LEU A 12 -12.10 16.68 8.12
N GLU A 13 -11.33 16.07 9.01
CA GLU A 13 -11.34 14.61 9.20
C GLU A 13 -12.66 14.08 9.71
N LYS A 14 -13.29 14.82 10.63
CA LYS A 14 -14.61 14.46 11.15
C LYS A 14 -15.67 14.54 10.07
N GLU A 15 -15.70 15.62 9.29
CA GLU A 15 -16.63 15.79 8.18
C GLU A 15 -16.40 14.73 7.10
N PHE A 16 -15.13 14.42 6.79
CA PHE A 16 -14.79 13.37 5.84
C PHE A 16 -15.22 11.98 6.33
N SER A 17 -15.08 11.69 7.63
CA SER A 17 -15.58 10.46 8.25
C SER A 17 -17.10 10.35 8.12
N ALA A 18 -17.83 11.44 8.39
CA ALA A 18 -19.28 11.48 8.22
C ALA A 18 -19.70 11.27 6.75
N TYR A 19 -19.00 11.90 5.81
CA TYR A 19 -19.20 11.70 4.38
C TYR A 19 -19.00 10.23 3.98
N LEU A 20 -17.91 9.59 4.41
CA LEU A 20 -17.63 8.19 4.09
C LEU A 20 -18.67 7.24 4.70
N ALA A 21 -19.13 7.50 5.93
CA ALA A 21 -20.20 6.73 6.57
C ALA A 21 -21.49 6.79 5.73
N GLN A 22 -21.83 7.96 5.21
CA GLN A 22 -23.00 8.13 4.37
C GLN A 22 -22.80 7.46 2.99
N ALA A 23 -21.62 7.61 2.39
CA ALA A 23 -21.29 6.97 1.10
C ALA A 23 -21.34 5.43 1.18
N GLU A 24 -20.87 4.80 2.27
CA GLU A 24 -21.02 3.35 2.48
C GLU A 24 -22.50 2.97 2.61
N LYS A 25 -23.30 3.78 3.32
CA LYS A 25 -24.74 3.52 3.53
C LYS A 25 -25.54 3.62 2.23
N ASP A 26 -25.18 4.57 1.37
CA ASP A 26 -25.85 4.80 0.09
C ASP A 26 -25.51 3.73 -0.96
N GLN A 27 -24.46 2.95 -0.73
CA GLN A 27 -24.02 1.87 -1.62
C GLN A 27 -24.04 0.52 -0.88
N PRO A 28 -25.22 -0.13 -0.73
CA PRO A 28 -25.36 -1.34 0.08
C PRO A 28 -24.48 -2.51 -0.42
N ASP A 29 -24.21 -2.58 -1.72
CA ASP A 29 -23.36 -3.62 -2.32
C ASP A 29 -21.86 -3.31 -2.22
N TYR A 30 -21.46 -2.15 -1.66
CA TYR A 30 -20.06 -1.72 -1.60
C TYR A 30 -19.16 -2.76 -0.94
N ARG A 31 -19.56 -3.24 0.26
CA ARG A 31 -18.74 -4.17 1.04
C ARG A 31 -18.54 -5.49 0.33
N GLU A 32 -19.61 -6.07 -0.20
CA GLU A 32 -19.52 -7.34 -0.92
C GLU A 32 -18.74 -7.22 -2.23
N ASN A 33 -18.95 -6.14 -2.98
CA ASN A 33 -18.18 -5.87 -4.20
C ASN A 33 -16.69 -5.66 -3.90
N ALA A 34 -16.37 -4.87 -2.88
CA ALA A 34 -14.99 -4.63 -2.45
C ALA A 34 -14.32 -5.94 -2.00
N ARG A 35 -15.01 -6.76 -1.20
CA ARG A 35 -14.54 -8.07 -0.78
C ARG A 35 -14.24 -8.98 -1.97
N ARG A 36 -15.18 -9.09 -2.93
CA ARG A 36 -15.00 -9.91 -4.14
C ARG A 36 -13.79 -9.47 -4.97
N LEU A 37 -13.70 -8.17 -5.26
CA LEU A 37 -12.59 -7.57 -6.01
C LEU A 37 -11.24 -7.77 -5.31
N MET A 38 -11.24 -7.71 -3.98
CA MET A 38 -10.05 -7.91 -3.18
C MET A 38 -9.59 -9.36 -3.19
N CYS A 39 -10.50 -10.32 -3.03
CA CYS A 39 -10.20 -11.74 -3.17
C CYS A 39 -9.61 -12.05 -4.55
N GLU A 40 -10.17 -11.49 -5.63
CA GLU A 40 -9.61 -11.64 -6.98
C GLU A 40 -8.16 -11.15 -7.07
N LEU A 41 -7.88 -9.95 -6.53
CA LEU A 41 -6.53 -9.39 -6.50
C LEU A 41 -5.55 -10.26 -5.71
N ILE A 42 -5.99 -10.77 -4.56
CA ILE A 42 -5.20 -11.63 -3.67
C ILE A 42 -4.90 -12.97 -4.34
N ILE A 43 -5.88 -13.59 -5.01
CA ILE A 43 -5.68 -14.86 -5.73
C ILE A 43 -4.81 -14.67 -6.97
N GLN A 44 -4.89 -13.53 -7.65
CA GLN A 44 -4.18 -13.33 -8.90
C GLN A 44 -2.66 -13.27 -8.71
N GLY A 45 -1.95 -14.25 -9.28
CA GLY A 45 -0.50 -14.39 -9.11
C GLY A 45 -0.10 -14.95 -7.76
N ARG A 46 -1.04 -15.52 -6.99
CA ARG A 46 -0.75 -16.28 -5.77
C ARG A 46 0.05 -17.54 -6.14
N PRO A 47 1.14 -17.87 -5.42
CA PRO A 47 1.87 -19.11 -5.62
C PRO A 47 1.01 -20.33 -5.25
N SER A 48 1.40 -21.51 -5.71
CA SER A 48 0.67 -22.76 -5.42
C SER A 48 0.88 -23.19 -3.97
N GLU A 49 -0.21 -23.35 -3.20
CA GLU A 49 -0.19 -23.86 -1.81
C GLU A 49 0.49 -25.23 -1.68
N LYS A 50 0.49 -26.05 -2.74
CA LYS A 50 1.22 -27.33 -2.74
C LYS A 50 2.73 -27.20 -2.50
N ASN A 51 3.30 -26.02 -2.76
CA ASN A 51 4.74 -25.78 -2.71
C ASN A 51 5.12 -24.73 -1.65
N TYR A 52 4.14 -24.05 -1.06
CA TYR A 52 4.36 -22.90 -0.18
C TYR A 52 3.31 -22.86 0.93
N ASP A 53 3.76 -22.58 2.15
CA ASP A 53 2.90 -22.10 3.23
C ASP A 53 2.58 -20.63 2.96
N ILE A 54 1.30 -20.28 2.75
CA ILE A 54 0.91 -18.96 2.25
C ILE A 54 0.29 -18.12 3.36
N GLU A 55 1.08 -17.15 3.83
CA GLU A 55 0.58 -16.05 4.65
C GLU A 55 0.29 -14.82 3.81
N GLU A 56 -0.80 -14.11 4.15
CA GLU A 56 -1.25 -12.94 3.42
C GLU A 56 -1.49 -11.78 4.38
N SER A 57 -1.12 -10.59 3.93
CA SER A 57 -1.38 -9.34 4.63
C SER A 57 -1.79 -8.25 3.65
N VAL A 58 -2.59 -7.30 4.14
CA VAL A 58 -3.13 -6.19 3.37
C VAL A 58 -2.78 -4.90 4.06
N LEU A 59 -2.06 -4.06 3.32
CA LEU A 59 -1.81 -2.67 3.68
C LEU A 59 -2.71 -1.75 2.86
N SER A 60 -3.74 -1.20 3.50
CA SER A 60 -4.74 -0.35 2.84
C SER A 60 -4.47 1.13 3.11
N PHE A 61 -4.44 1.91 2.04
CA PHE A 61 -4.39 3.38 2.07
C PHE A 61 -5.80 3.98 2.06
N ASN A 62 -6.84 3.16 1.89
CA ASN A 62 -8.22 3.58 1.98
C ASN A 62 -8.65 3.76 3.44
N TYR A 63 -9.75 4.47 3.65
CA TYR A 63 -10.31 4.72 4.98
C TYR A 63 -11.44 3.75 5.35
N THR A 64 -12.06 3.10 4.38
CA THR A 64 -13.07 2.06 4.63
C THR A 64 -12.42 0.72 4.99
N HIS A 65 -13.13 -0.11 5.74
CA HIS A 65 -12.68 -1.45 6.13
C HIS A 65 -13.76 -2.48 5.75
N PRO A 66 -13.96 -2.76 4.45
CA PRO A 66 -15.10 -3.55 3.98
C PRO A 66 -14.99 -5.05 4.29
N ILE A 67 -13.84 -5.52 4.80
CA ILE A 67 -13.57 -6.93 5.06
C ILE A 67 -13.25 -7.12 6.54
N GLU A 68 -14.11 -7.86 7.24
CA GLU A 68 -13.85 -8.32 8.60
C GLU A 68 -13.44 -9.80 8.52
N GLY A 69 -12.20 -10.12 8.91
CA GLY A 69 -11.70 -11.49 8.97
C GLY A 69 -11.58 -12.17 7.60
N LEU A 70 -10.71 -11.68 6.73
CA LEU A 70 -10.35 -12.43 5.52
C LEU A 70 -9.58 -13.69 5.96
N ARG A 71 -10.20 -14.85 5.82
CA ARG A 71 -9.56 -16.14 6.12
C ARG A 71 -9.20 -16.80 4.81
N THR A 72 -7.91 -17.09 4.64
CA THR A 72 -7.50 -18.22 3.79
C THR A 72 -7.73 -19.51 4.58
N GLU A 73 -7.74 -20.67 3.92
CA GLU A 73 -8.04 -21.94 4.59
C GLU A 73 -7.04 -22.27 5.72
N GLU A 74 -5.86 -21.65 5.73
CA GLU A 74 -4.77 -21.96 6.67
C GLU A 74 -4.40 -20.79 7.60
N HIS A 75 -4.55 -19.52 7.18
CA HIS A 75 -4.15 -18.35 7.98
C HIS A 75 -5.16 -17.19 7.92
N GLU A 76 -5.28 -16.46 9.05
CA GLU A 76 -6.04 -15.21 9.12
C GLU A 76 -5.23 -14.07 8.47
N THR A 77 -5.77 -13.48 7.41
CA THR A 77 -5.12 -12.38 6.70
C THR A 77 -5.26 -11.09 7.51
N SER A 78 -4.12 -10.50 7.87
CA SER A 78 -4.10 -9.17 8.50
C SER A 78 -4.53 -8.11 7.49
N TYR A 79 -5.47 -7.24 7.87
CA TYR A 79 -5.88 -6.07 7.09
C TYR A 79 -5.70 -4.82 7.94
N ILE A 80 -4.86 -3.89 7.49
CA ILE A 80 -4.58 -2.66 8.23
C ILE A 80 -4.75 -1.43 7.34
N ASN A 81 -5.49 -0.45 7.83
CA ASN A 81 -5.59 0.88 7.22
C ASN A 81 -4.51 1.80 7.81
N ILE A 82 -3.54 2.23 6.99
CA ILE A 82 -2.38 2.98 7.48
C ILE A 82 -2.66 4.44 7.85
N HIS A 83 -3.82 4.96 7.45
CA HIS A 83 -4.24 6.33 7.72
C HIS A 83 -5.43 6.35 8.69
N GLY A 84 -5.61 5.26 9.45
CA GLY A 84 -6.80 5.06 10.26
C GLY A 84 -8.01 4.68 9.40
N ARG A 85 -9.17 4.51 10.04
CA ARG A 85 -10.35 3.92 9.38
C ARG A 85 -11.66 4.57 9.82
N LEU A 86 -12.67 4.44 8.96
CA LEU A 86 -14.06 4.71 9.27
C LEU A 86 -14.52 3.87 10.47
N GLY A 87 -15.22 4.49 11.42
CA GLY A 87 -15.54 3.87 12.72
C GLY A 87 -14.40 3.93 13.75
N GLY A 88 -13.22 4.43 13.35
CA GLY A 88 -12.12 4.82 14.24
C GLY A 88 -11.66 6.25 13.95
N GLU A 89 -10.38 6.54 14.19
CA GLU A 89 -9.79 7.83 13.83
C GLU A 89 -9.31 7.82 12.38
N ILE A 90 -9.58 8.90 11.64
CA ILE A 90 -9.05 9.16 10.30
C ILE A 90 -7.89 10.13 10.43
N VAL A 91 -6.79 9.86 9.72
CA VAL A 91 -5.58 10.69 9.72
C VAL A 91 -5.29 11.24 8.34
N PHE A 92 -5.30 12.56 8.25
CA PHE A 92 -4.69 13.33 7.19
C PHE A 92 -3.35 13.90 7.63
N GLY A 93 -2.45 14.09 6.66
CA GLY A 93 -1.18 14.70 6.95
C GLY A 93 -0.25 14.67 5.75
N ILE A 94 0.85 15.38 5.90
CA ILE A 94 1.92 15.41 4.91
C ILE A 94 3.01 14.38 5.26
N ASP A 95 3.86 14.08 4.29
CA ASP A 95 5.04 13.25 4.51
C ASP A 95 6.05 13.93 5.45
N GLY A 96 6.50 13.18 6.46
CA GLY A 96 7.40 13.67 7.52
C GLY A 96 8.87 13.75 7.10
N THR A 97 9.26 13.18 5.96
CA THR A 97 10.67 13.10 5.54
C THR A 97 11.28 14.50 5.44
N GLY A 98 12.37 14.73 6.19
CA GLY A 98 13.06 16.02 6.24
C GLY A 98 12.30 17.14 6.95
N ARG A 99 11.13 16.86 7.55
CA ARG A 99 10.25 17.86 8.19
C ARG A 99 10.09 17.70 9.70
N MET A 100 10.56 16.59 10.27
CA MET A 100 10.36 16.27 11.70
C MET A 100 11.07 17.21 12.69
N ASN A 101 12.06 17.98 12.22
CA ASN A 101 12.78 18.95 13.06
C ASN A 101 12.09 20.31 13.16
N ASP A 102 11.02 20.54 12.40
CA ASP A 102 10.26 21.79 12.43
C ASP A 102 9.02 21.63 13.31
N PRO A 103 8.99 22.20 14.54
CA PRO A 103 7.87 22.04 15.46
C PRO A 103 6.56 22.66 14.94
N THR A 104 6.61 23.53 13.92
CA THR A 104 5.42 24.11 13.30
C THR A 104 4.77 23.17 12.27
N VAL A 105 5.57 22.28 11.68
CA VAL A 105 5.14 21.35 10.63
C VAL A 105 4.91 19.95 11.19
N THR A 106 5.73 19.50 12.13
CA THR A 106 5.69 18.17 12.75
C THR A 106 4.27 17.73 13.15
N PRO A 107 3.43 18.57 13.81
CA PRO A 107 2.06 18.18 14.18
C PRO A 107 1.14 17.80 13.02
N PHE A 108 1.47 18.22 11.79
CA PHE A 108 0.71 17.96 10.56
C PHE A 108 1.28 16.78 9.75
N THR A 109 2.37 16.16 10.21
CA THR A 109 2.98 15.00 9.52
C THR A 109 2.23 13.72 9.85
N LYS A 110 2.06 12.83 8.87
CA LYS A 110 1.43 11.52 9.10
C LYS A 110 2.14 10.74 10.20
N THR A 111 3.47 10.77 10.24
CA THR A 111 4.30 10.09 11.25
C THR A 111 3.97 10.55 12.67
N TYR A 112 3.97 11.87 12.94
CA TYR A 112 3.61 12.39 14.26
C TYR A 112 2.18 12.00 14.66
N ARG A 113 1.26 12.07 13.71
CA ARG A 113 -0.15 11.79 13.96
C ARG A 113 -0.42 10.31 14.22
N LEU A 114 0.26 9.41 13.51
CA LEU A 114 0.22 7.99 13.80
C LEU A 114 0.87 7.64 15.14
N LEU A 115 1.95 8.33 15.53
CA LEU A 115 2.54 8.16 16.86
C LEU A 115 1.61 8.62 17.99
N SER A 116 0.75 9.63 17.72
CA SER A 116 -0.25 10.08 18.69
C SER A 116 -1.46 9.14 18.79
N LEU A 117 -1.59 8.19 17.88
CA LEU A 117 -2.59 7.13 17.91
C LEU A 117 -1.99 5.88 18.55
N ASP A 118 -2.74 5.21 19.41
CA ASP A 118 -2.34 3.93 20.00
C ASP A 118 -2.58 2.79 18.97
N VAL A 119 -1.92 2.88 17.81
CA VAL A 119 -2.05 1.88 16.73
C VAL A 119 -1.19 0.67 17.10
N SER A 120 -1.75 -0.20 17.94
CA SER A 120 -1.06 -1.36 18.53
C SER A 120 -0.73 -2.50 17.53
N ASP A 121 -1.25 -2.46 16.30
CA ASP A 121 -1.33 -3.67 15.44
C ASP A 121 -0.44 -3.71 14.19
N THR A 122 0.44 -2.73 13.92
CA THR A 122 1.22 -2.72 12.67
C THR A 122 2.41 -3.70 12.63
N ARG A 123 2.64 -4.49 13.69
CA ARG A 123 3.88 -5.27 13.89
C ARG A 123 4.04 -6.50 12.98
N SER A 124 3.00 -6.96 12.28
CA SER A 124 3.03 -8.22 11.50
C SER A 124 2.79 -8.07 9.99
N LEU A 125 2.84 -6.86 9.43
CA LEU A 125 2.41 -6.63 8.04
C LEU A 125 3.42 -7.05 6.98
N VAL A 126 4.71 -6.85 7.24
CA VAL A 126 5.79 -7.19 6.30
C VAL A 126 6.82 -7.99 7.08
N HIS A 127 6.97 -9.26 6.71
CA HIS A 127 7.95 -10.15 7.31
C HIS A 127 9.31 -9.79 6.73
N ALA A 128 10.11 -9.12 7.55
CA ALA A 128 11.47 -8.77 7.19
C ALA A 128 12.27 -10.02 6.85
N ALA A 129 13.14 -9.93 5.85
CA ALA A 129 14.03 -11.05 5.54
C ALA A 129 15.04 -11.23 6.68
N SER A 130 15.01 -12.37 7.37
CA SER A 130 16.00 -12.68 8.42
C SER A 130 17.34 -13.08 7.80
N PRO A 131 18.48 -12.50 8.24
CA PRO A 131 19.81 -12.97 7.85
C PRO A 131 20.22 -14.29 8.54
N ILE A 132 19.44 -14.76 9.53
CA ILE A 132 19.81 -15.87 10.40
C ILE A 132 18.93 -17.09 10.07
N GLY A 133 19.51 -18.04 9.32
CA GLY A 133 18.92 -19.36 9.08
C GLY A 133 18.44 -19.55 7.64
N TYR A 134 18.79 -20.69 7.06
CA TYR A 134 18.58 -21.05 5.64
C TYR A 134 17.11 -21.23 5.21
N GLN A 135 16.11 -20.74 5.96
CA GLN A 135 14.69 -20.99 5.68
C GLN A 135 13.71 -19.86 6.01
N ASP A 136 14.15 -18.60 6.19
CA ASP A 136 13.20 -17.50 6.36
C ASP A 136 13.05 -16.71 5.04
N TYR A 137 12.15 -17.18 4.19
CA TYR A 137 11.75 -16.44 3.00
C TYR A 137 10.76 -15.36 3.44
N GLY A 138 11.28 -14.20 3.87
CA GLY A 138 10.45 -13.00 4.09
C GLY A 138 9.59 -12.66 2.88
N THR A 139 8.77 -11.61 2.94
CA THR A 139 7.71 -11.34 1.94
C THR A 139 8.14 -11.56 0.48
N ALA A 140 7.64 -12.64 -0.13
CA ALA A 140 8.07 -13.07 -1.47
C ALA A 140 7.42 -12.27 -2.61
N LEU A 141 6.21 -11.73 -2.39
CA LEU A 141 5.42 -11.05 -3.41
C LEU A 141 4.68 -9.86 -2.80
N ILE A 142 4.81 -8.69 -3.43
CA ILE A 142 4.07 -7.48 -3.09
C ILE A 142 3.21 -7.06 -4.29
N LYS A 143 1.92 -6.86 -4.05
CA LYS A 143 0.94 -6.47 -5.05
C LYS A 143 0.47 -5.04 -4.78
N PHE A 144 0.46 -4.20 -5.80
CA PHE A 144 -0.01 -2.82 -5.73
C PHE A 144 -1.25 -2.66 -6.58
N TYR A 145 -2.26 -1.97 -6.07
CA TYR A 145 -3.47 -1.63 -6.82
C TYR A 145 -4.11 -0.35 -6.29
N GLY A 146 -4.64 0.48 -7.20
CA GLY A 146 -5.45 1.64 -6.87
C GLY A 146 -4.73 2.80 -6.17
N HIS A 147 -3.41 2.73 -6.03
CA HIS A 147 -2.61 3.76 -5.38
C HIS A 147 -1.97 4.70 -6.42
N SER A 148 -1.87 5.99 -6.10
CA SER A 148 -1.23 6.99 -6.98
C SER A 148 0.29 6.83 -7.12
N LEU A 149 0.88 6.02 -6.23
CA LEU A 149 2.33 5.91 -5.97
C LEU A 149 3.00 7.28 -5.78
N GLY A 150 2.24 8.25 -5.25
CA GLY A 150 2.66 9.63 -5.11
C GLY A 150 3.67 9.86 -3.98
N SER A 151 4.31 11.02 -4.02
CA SER A 151 5.35 11.41 -3.05
C SER A 151 4.85 11.56 -1.61
N ALA A 152 3.55 11.74 -1.39
CA ALA A 152 2.95 11.90 -0.06
C ALA A 152 3.01 10.62 0.80
N ASP A 153 3.22 9.47 0.14
CA ASP A 153 3.24 8.14 0.75
C ASP A 153 4.57 7.43 0.55
N TYR A 154 5.56 8.16 0.03
CA TYR A 154 6.85 7.62 -0.37
C TYR A 154 7.61 6.98 0.79
N SER A 155 7.54 7.56 2.00
CA SER A 155 8.18 7.00 3.19
C SER A 155 7.67 5.60 3.54
N TYR A 156 6.39 5.29 3.30
CA TYR A 156 5.85 3.93 3.49
C TYR A 156 6.46 2.95 2.49
N PHE A 157 6.50 3.32 1.20
CA PHE A 157 7.10 2.45 0.18
C PHE A 157 8.58 2.22 0.42
N GLN A 158 9.32 3.26 0.81
CA GLN A 158 10.72 3.13 1.19
C GLN A 158 10.89 2.13 2.34
N ALA A 159 10.13 2.29 3.44
CA ALA A 159 10.20 1.36 4.58
C ALA A 159 9.86 -0.09 4.20
N ILE A 160 8.85 -0.29 3.34
CA ILE A 160 8.48 -1.61 2.83
C ILE A 160 9.63 -2.19 2.00
N PHE A 161 10.20 -1.44 1.06
CA PHE A 161 11.29 -1.91 0.21
C PHE A 161 12.58 -2.20 0.98
N ASP A 162 12.88 -1.39 2.00
CA ASP A 162 14.01 -1.61 2.90
C ASP A 162 13.83 -2.90 3.72
N SER A 163 12.62 -3.15 4.24
CA SER A 163 12.34 -4.34 5.06
C SER A 163 12.50 -5.67 4.32
N VAL A 164 12.30 -5.67 3.00
CA VAL A 164 12.46 -6.84 2.13
C VAL A 164 13.80 -6.86 1.38
N HIS A 165 14.69 -5.91 1.69
CA HIS A 165 15.97 -5.72 1.01
C HIS A 165 15.83 -5.73 -0.52
N LEU A 166 14.91 -4.94 -1.09
CA LEU A 166 14.41 -5.07 -2.47
C LEU A 166 15.50 -5.31 -3.54
N TYR A 167 16.66 -4.65 -3.44
CA TYR A 167 17.76 -4.82 -4.39
C TYR A 167 18.38 -6.23 -4.35
N GLU A 168 18.74 -6.72 -3.17
CA GLU A 168 19.46 -7.99 -2.93
C GLU A 168 18.52 -9.17 -2.68
N GLY A 169 17.33 -8.89 -2.19
CA GLY A 169 16.29 -9.86 -1.85
C GLY A 169 15.67 -10.54 -3.06
N ARG A 170 14.67 -11.38 -2.78
CA ARG A 170 13.96 -12.18 -3.81
C ARG A 170 12.54 -11.69 -4.09
N THR A 171 12.10 -10.67 -3.37
CA THR A 171 10.73 -10.15 -3.47
C THR A 171 10.39 -9.70 -4.88
N GLN A 172 9.24 -10.16 -5.35
CA GLN A 172 8.63 -9.73 -6.61
C GLN A 172 7.62 -8.61 -6.37
N LEU A 173 7.59 -7.63 -7.27
CA LEU A 173 6.62 -6.54 -7.29
C LEU A 173 5.68 -6.71 -8.49
N ILE A 174 4.38 -6.68 -8.25
CA ILE A 174 3.36 -6.64 -9.30
C ILE A 174 2.47 -5.41 -9.12
N PHE A 175 2.50 -4.53 -10.11
CA PHE A 175 1.65 -3.35 -10.18
C PHE A 175 0.44 -3.63 -11.06
N PHE A 176 -0.71 -3.78 -10.40
CA PHE A 176 -1.96 -4.02 -11.06
C PHE A 176 -2.68 -2.72 -11.43
N TYR A 177 -3.32 -2.71 -12.59
CA TYR A 177 -4.17 -1.61 -13.03
C TYR A 177 -5.47 -2.12 -13.64
N ARG A 178 -6.51 -1.27 -13.64
CA ARG A 178 -7.76 -1.47 -14.38
C ARG A 178 -8.03 -0.26 -15.25
N ARG A 179 -8.64 -0.50 -16.41
CA ARG A 179 -9.21 0.57 -17.23
C ARG A 179 -10.21 1.38 -16.40
N HIS A 180 -10.06 2.70 -16.43
CA HIS A 180 -10.95 3.62 -15.70
C HIS A 180 -11.18 4.90 -16.51
N GLY A 181 -12.33 5.53 -16.26
CA GLY A 181 -12.80 6.66 -17.07
C GLY A 181 -12.89 6.30 -18.56
N ASP A 182 -12.62 7.28 -19.40
CA ASP A 182 -12.64 7.12 -20.86
C ASP A 182 -11.32 6.61 -21.45
N LYS A 183 -10.30 6.44 -20.62
CA LYS A 183 -8.96 5.98 -21.05
C LYS A 183 -9.01 4.55 -21.57
N THR A 184 -8.16 4.25 -22.54
CA THR A 184 -7.85 2.91 -23.01
C THR A 184 -7.01 2.16 -21.98
N SER A 185 -6.96 0.82 -22.08
CA SER A 185 -6.08 0.02 -21.21
C SER A 185 -4.61 0.42 -21.37
N GLU A 186 -4.17 0.70 -22.61
CA GLU A 186 -2.79 1.10 -22.89
C GLU A 186 -2.41 2.44 -22.26
N GLU A 187 -3.30 3.44 -22.27
CA GLU A 187 -3.04 4.72 -21.62
C GLU A 187 -2.87 4.55 -20.10
N VAL A 188 -3.75 3.76 -19.46
CA VAL A 188 -3.62 3.47 -18.03
C VAL A 188 -2.35 2.67 -17.75
N ARG A 189 -1.95 1.75 -18.64
CA ARG A 189 -0.70 1.01 -18.54
C ARG A 189 0.51 1.93 -18.54
N VAL A 190 0.58 2.87 -19.49
CA VAL A 190 1.67 3.85 -19.60
C VAL A 190 1.74 4.76 -18.36
N GLU A 191 0.60 5.21 -17.86
CA GLU A 191 0.52 6.00 -16.63
C GLU A 191 1.05 5.22 -15.43
N THR A 192 0.60 3.97 -15.27
CA THR A 192 1.06 3.06 -14.22
C THR A 192 2.57 2.84 -14.32
N MET A 193 3.09 2.57 -15.52
CA MET A 193 4.53 2.40 -15.75
C MET A 193 5.32 3.66 -15.37
N SER A 194 4.83 4.85 -15.71
CA SER A 194 5.49 6.11 -15.35
C SER A 194 5.54 6.30 -13.83
N GLN A 195 4.46 5.98 -13.12
CA GLN A 195 4.40 6.05 -11.65
C GLN A 195 5.35 5.04 -11.00
N VAL A 196 5.39 3.80 -11.50
CA VAL A 196 6.30 2.75 -11.02
C VAL A 196 7.76 3.15 -11.21
N ILE A 197 8.13 3.67 -12.38
CA ILE A 197 9.50 4.14 -12.65
C ILE A 197 9.88 5.27 -11.69
N LYS A 198 8.99 6.25 -11.48
CA LYS A 198 9.23 7.35 -10.53
C LYS A 198 9.43 6.85 -9.11
N LEU A 199 8.60 5.91 -8.65
CA LEU A 199 8.70 5.32 -7.32
C LEU A 199 10.04 4.59 -7.13
N LEU A 200 10.40 3.71 -8.07
CA LEU A 200 11.63 2.91 -7.98
C LEU A 200 12.89 3.74 -8.19
N ASP A 201 12.87 4.77 -9.04
CA ASP A 201 13.98 5.71 -9.19
C ASP A 201 14.18 6.53 -7.92
N ALA A 202 13.10 7.01 -7.30
CA ALA A 202 13.19 7.68 -6.01
C ALA A 202 13.80 6.75 -4.96
N TYR A 203 13.39 5.48 -4.90
CA TYR A 203 13.96 4.49 -3.98
C TYR A 203 15.43 4.19 -4.30
N GLY A 204 15.79 4.03 -5.56
CA GLY A 204 17.19 3.84 -5.96
C GLY A 204 18.12 4.96 -5.47
N ARG A 205 17.63 6.20 -5.36
CA ARG A 205 18.42 7.33 -4.85
C ARG A 205 18.75 7.22 -3.36
N THR A 206 17.93 6.52 -2.59
CA THR A 206 18.15 6.31 -1.14
C THR A 206 19.15 5.21 -0.85
N LEU A 207 19.50 4.36 -1.83
CA LEU A 207 20.53 3.34 -1.68
C LEU A 207 21.93 3.98 -1.53
N ASP A 208 22.75 3.38 -0.66
CA ASP A 208 24.13 3.81 -0.42
C ASP A 208 24.98 3.64 -1.69
N ASN A 209 24.86 2.48 -2.33
CA ASN A 209 25.51 2.21 -3.61
C ASN A 209 24.73 2.87 -4.76
N LYS A 210 25.30 3.93 -5.34
CA LYS A 210 24.65 4.70 -6.42
C LYS A 210 24.51 3.93 -7.72
N ASP A 211 25.36 2.94 -7.98
CA ASP A 211 25.21 2.08 -9.16
C ASP A 211 24.06 1.09 -8.95
N HIS A 212 23.89 0.56 -7.73
CA HIS A 212 22.71 -0.24 -7.36
C HIS A 212 21.41 0.56 -7.52
N GLY A 213 21.44 1.85 -7.13
CA GLY A 213 20.31 2.74 -7.31
C GLY A 213 19.91 2.90 -8.78
N LYS A 214 20.88 3.18 -9.65
CA LYS A 214 20.64 3.43 -11.08
C LYS A 214 20.18 2.18 -11.85
N ASN A 215 20.64 0.99 -11.46
CA ASN A 215 20.34 -0.25 -12.17
C ASN A 215 19.20 -1.07 -11.54
N LEU A 216 18.59 -0.61 -10.42
CA LEU A 216 17.55 -1.34 -9.69
C LEU A 216 16.42 -1.85 -10.61
N ILE A 217 15.82 -0.96 -11.39
CA ILE A 217 14.71 -1.33 -12.30
C ILE A 217 15.17 -2.38 -13.31
N HIS A 218 16.35 -2.20 -13.88
CA HIS A 218 16.92 -3.14 -14.85
C HIS A 218 17.16 -4.52 -14.25
N LYS A 219 17.72 -4.57 -13.03
CA LYS A 219 17.94 -5.82 -12.28
C LYS A 219 16.61 -6.54 -12.02
N LEU A 220 15.61 -5.83 -11.50
CA LEU A 220 14.30 -6.40 -11.20
C LEU A 220 13.62 -6.98 -12.45
N LEU A 221 13.77 -6.32 -13.61
CA LEU A 221 13.23 -6.81 -14.88
C LEU A 221 13.94 -8.08 -15.37
N ILE A 222 15.28 -8.11 -15.36
CA ILE A 222 16.06 -9.30 -15.80
C ILE A 222 15.75 -10.51 -14.91
N GLU A 223 15.58 -10.29 -13.62
CA GLU A 223 15.28 -11.35 -12.66
C GLU A 223 13.80 -11.74 -12.63
N GLY A 224 12.95 -11.11 -13.46
CA GLY A 224 11.51 -11.39 -13.50
C GLY A 224 10.75 -10.93 -12.25
N ARG A 225 11.35 -10.05 -11.43
CA ARG A 225 10.83 -9.57 -10.15
C ARG A 225 10.00 -8.28 -10.25
N LEU A 226 9.80 -7.72 -11.44
CA LEU A 226 8.95 -6.53 -11.65
C LEU A 226 7.97 -6.76 -12.80
N ALA A 227 6.68 -6.56 -12.55
CA ALA A 227 5.64 -6.63 -13.57
C ALA A 227 4.57 -5.55 -13.41
N VAL A 228 4.02 -5.10 -14.54
CA VAL A 228 2.81 -4.26 -14.60
C VAL A 228 1.74 -5.05 -15.34
N LYS A 229 0.59 -5.31 -14.71
CA LYS A 229 -0.44 -6.24 -15.22
C LYS A 229 -1.83 -5.63 -15.17
N GLU A 230 -2.62 -5.84 -16.23
CA GLU A 230 -4.04 -5.50 -16.21
C GLU A 230 -4.80 -6.54 -15.38
N LEU A 231 -5.74 -6.07 -14.56
CA LEU A 231 -6.78 -6.90 -13.97
C LEU A 231 -7.99 -6.90 -14.88
N SER A 232 -8.44 -8.07 -15.29
CA SER A 232 -9.67 -8.24 -16.06
C SER A 232 -10.87 -7.69 -15.28
N ASP A 233 -11.81 -7.04 -15.99
CA ASP A 233 -13.05 -6.59 -15.37
C ASP A 233 -14.04 -7.74 -15.24
N THR A 234 -14.04 -8.38 -14.08
CA THR A 234 -14.94 -9.48 -13.70
C THR A 234 -16.32 -8.98 -13.23
N MET A 235 -16.43 -7.70 -12.85
CA MET A 235 -17.64 -7.11 -12.29
C MET A 235 -18.58 -6.57 -13.37
N ARG A 236 -18.09 -6.30 -14.58
CA ARG A 236 -18.87 -5.76 -15.71
C ARG A 236 -19.67 -6.79 -16.50
N ARG A 237 -19.80 -8.04 -16.02
CA ARG A 237 -20.76 -8.99 -16.63
C ARG A 237 -22.18 -8.57 -16.24
N LYS A 238 -22.75 -7.67 -17.04
CA LYS A 238 -24.20 -7.51 -17.19
C LYS A 238 -24.79 -8.72 -17.89
#